data_AF-A0A2T0QUU6-F1
#
_entry.id   AF-A0A2T0QUU6-F1
#
_cell.length_a   1.000
_cell.length_b   1.000
_cell.length_c   1.000
_cell.angle_alpha   90.00
_cell.angle_beta   90.00
_cell.angle_gamma   90.00
#
_symmetry.space_group_name_H-M   'P 1'
#
loop_
_entity.id
_entity.type
_entity.pdbx_description
1 polymer ?
#
loop_
_entity_poly.entity_id
_entity_poly.type
_entity_poly.pdbx_seq_one_letter_code
_entity_poly.pdbx_strand_id
1 'polypeptide(L)'
;MSNQTQSTQNQAETTLDPQAYIDDMARKRGYVLDYHKVMAKTDFPVLQAANHLVSAAYLDQRRLDRKTKELIFIVSLTVMRASKGQIQSHIRVALNLGLSPEEILEAIEISLPEAGIVAFQEGFEAWREIVGAEGLEPTVEAFDAGAANRGSAR
;
A
#
# COMPACT_ATOMS: atom_id res chain seq x y z
N MET A 1 50.11 -22.57 -5.46
CA MET A 1 49.45 -23.20 -6.61
C MET A 1 48.25 -23.96 -6.06
N SER A 2 46.98 -23.61 -6.26
CA SER A 2 46.37 -22.70 -7.24
C SER A 2 45.00 -22.26 -6.68
N ASN A 3 44.83 -20.95 -6.47
CA ASN A 3 43.57 -20.32 -6.07
C ASN A 3 42.89 -19.73 -7.31
N GLN A 4 42.46 -20.59 -8.23
CA GLN A 4 41.82 -20.20 -9.51
C GLN A 4 40.63 -21.11 -9.80
N THR A 5 39.58 -21.01 -8.98
CA THR A 5 38.25 -21.48 -9.42
C THR A 5 37.10 -20.64 -8.86
N GLN A 6 37.38 -19.38 -8.47
CA GLN A 6 36.41 -18.45 -7.92
C GLN A 6 36.30 -17.20 -8.81
N SER A 7 36.10 -17.41 -10.11
CA SER A 7 36.02 -16.29 -11.06
C SER A 7 35.44 -16.71 -12.41
N THR A 8 34.27 -17.33 -12.44
CA THR A 8 33.47 -17.42 -13.67
C THR A 8 32.05 -17.87 -13.37
N GLN A 9 31.26 -16.98 -12.77
CA GLN A 9 29.81 -16.92 -12.93
C GLN A 9 29.36 -15.53 -12.50
N ASN A 10 29.92 -14.53 -13.19
CA ASN A 10 29.35 -13.20 -13.26
C ASN A 10 27.99 -13.40 -13.94
N GLN A 11 26.92 -13.41 -13.16
CA GLN A 11 25.57 -13.29 -13.69
C GLN A 11 25.56 -12.04 -14.57
N ALA A 12 24.94 -12.14 -15.73
CA ALA A 12 24.83 -11.02 -16.66
C ALA A 12 24.11 -9.84 -15.97
N GLU A 13 24.88 -8.96 -15.33
CA GLU A 13 24.51 -7.57 -15.11
C GLU A 13 24.32 -6.96 -16.49
N THR A 14 23.11 -7.12 -17.00
CA THR A 14 22.63 -6.31 -18.09
C THR A 14 22.55 -4.92 -17.47
N THR A 15 23.58 -4.10 -17.63
CA THR A 15 23.54 -2.68 -17.28
C THR A 15 22.46 -2.06 -18.14
N LEU A 16 21.22 -2.09 -17.65
CA LEU A 16 20.07 -1.50 -18.29
C LEU A 16 20.36 0.00 -18.44
N ASP A 17 20.26 0.52 -19.66
CA ASP A 17 20.38 1.95 -19.90
C ASP A 17 19.22 2.69 -19.20
N PRO A 18 19.50 3.66 -18.30
CA PRO A 18 18.46 4.41 -17.62
C PRO A 18 17.49 5.13 -18.56
N GLN A 19 17.95 5.60 -19.73
CA GLN A 19 17.08 6.26 -20.71
C GLN A 19 16.12 5.26 -21.34
N ALA A 20 16.63 4.13 -21.85
CA ALA A 20 15.78 3.06 -22.38
C ALA A 20 14.74 2.55 -21.36
N TYR A 21 15.10 2.49 -20.07
CA TYR A 21 14.18 2.11 -18.99
C TYR A 21 13.02 3.10 -18.80
N ILE A 22 13.32 4.40 -18.84
CA ILE A 22 12.29 5.46 -18.74
C ILE A 22 11.38 5.44 -19.97
N ASP A 23 11.94 5.26 -21.17
CA ASP A 23 11.16 5.18 -22.39
C ASP A 23 10.22 3.96 -22.39
N ASP A 24 10.69 2.82 -21.85
CA ASP A 24 9.87 1.62 -21.67
C ASP A 24 8.74 1.84 -20.67
N MET A 25 9.02 2.53 -19.55
CA MET A 25 8.00 2.91 -18.57
C MET A 25 6.89 3.77 -19.22
N ALA A 26 7.26 4.77 -20.02
CA ALA A 26 6.31 5.62 -20.73
C ALA A 26 5.43 4.81 -21.68
N ARG A 27 6.03 3.90 -22.47
CA ARG A 27 5.29 3.04 -23.41
C ARG A 27 4.31 2.11 -22.71
N LYS A 28 4.74 1.46 -21.62
CA LYS A 28 3.92 0.45 -20.92
C LYS A 28 2.84 1.05 -20.04
N ARG A 29 3.10 2.21 -19.42
CA ARG A 29 2.21 2.81 -18.40
C ARG A 29 1.44 4.02 -18.91
N GLY A 30 1.90 4.64 -20.00
CA GLY A 30 1.37 5.90 -20.51
C GLY A 30 1.83 7.14 -19.73
N TYR A 31 2.69 6.98 -18.71
CA TYR A 31 3.20 8.10 -17.92
C TYR A 31 4.56 7.78 -17.30
N VAL A 32 5.31 8.84 -16.98
CA VAL A 32 6.53 8.80 -16.18
C VAL A 32 6.52 10.02 -15.26
N LEU A 33 6.42 9.79 -13.94
CA LEU A 33 6.51 10.86 -12.94
C LEU A 33 7.93 11.43 -12.87
N ASP A 34 8.06 12.71 -12.51
CA ASP A 34 9.35 13.41 -12.53
C ASP A 34 10.41 12.77 -11.65
N TYR A 35 10.02 12.22 -10.50
CA TYR A 35 10.96 11.52 -9.62
C TYR A 35 11.58 10.29 -10.31
N HIS A 36 10.87 9.57 -11.19
CA HIS A 36 11.47 8.46 -11.93
C HIS A 36 12.59 8.96 -12.84
N LYS A 37 12.39 10.08 -13.54
CA LYS A 37 13.38 10.66 -14.45
C LYS A 37 14.65 11.07 -13.69
N VAL A 38 14.46 11.74 -12.55
CA VAL A 38 15.57 12.19 -11.70
C VAL A 38 16.30 11.02 -11.07
N MET A 39 15.58 10.03 -10.55
CA MET A 39 16.16 8.82 -9.96
C MET A 39 16.86 7.96 -11.01
N ALA A 40 16.34 7.85 -12.23
CA ALA A 40 17.01 7.09 -13.29
C ALA A 40 18.40 7.65 -13.59
N LYS A 41 18.56 8.98 -13.55
CA LYS A 41 19.85 9.63 -13.75
C LYS A 41 20.75 9.59 -12.51
N THR A 42 20.17 9.67 -11.32
CA THR A 42 20.91 9.94 -10.07
C THR A 42 21.18 8.68 -9.24
N ASP A 43 20.23 7.74 -9.19
CA ASP A 43 20.33 6.48 -8.44
C ASP A 43 19.43 5.41 -9.09
N PHE A 44 19.93 4.90 -10.22
CA PHE A 44 19.20 3.94 -11.04
C PHE A 44 18.94 2.59 -10.33
N PRO A 45 19.89 2.00 -9.57
CA PRO A 45 19.64 0.76 -8.85
C PRO A 45 18.48 0.86 -7.85
N VAL A 46 18.36 1.98 -7.11
CA VAL A 46 17.25 2.19 -6.17
C VAL A 46 15.93 2.36 -6.93
N LEU A 47 15.91 3.09 -8.05
CA LEU A 47 14.72 3.21 -8.89
C LEU A 47 14.22 1.83 -9.37
N GLN A 48 15.13 0.97 -9.81
CA GLN A 48 14.78 -0.37 -10.27
C GLN A 48 14.19 -1.21 -9.14
N ALA A 49 14.83 -1.21 -7.97
CA ALA A 49 14.35 -1.93 -6.79
C ALA A 49 12.96 -1.46 -6.35
N ALA A 50 12.75 -0.15 -6.23
CA ALA A 50 11.47 0.43 -5.88
C ALA A 50 10.38 0.09 -6.90
N ASN A 51 10.71 0.15 -8.20
CA ASN A 51 9.76 -0.15 -9.25
C ASN A 51 9.41 -1.64 -9.33
N HIS A 52 10.36 -2.53 -9.04
CA HIS A 52 10.09 -3.97 -8.91
C HIS A 52 9.13 -4.26 -7.77
N LEU A 53 9.29 -3.59 -6.61
CA LEU A 53 8.35 -3.69 -5.51
C LEU A 53 6.95 -3.24 -5.93
N VAL A 54 6.82 -2.06 -6.55
CA VAL A 54 5.54 -1.53 -7.00
C VAL A 54 4.89 -2.47 -8.03
N SER A 55 5.69 -3.05 -8.93
CA SER A 55 5.17 -3.97 -9.94
C SER A 55 4.63 -5.25 -9.29
N ALA A 56 5.43 -5.91 -8.45
CA ALA A 56 5.03 -7.13 -7.77
C ALA A 56 3.85 -6.94 -6.80
N ALA A 57 3.84 -5.84 -6.05
CA ALA A 57 2.81 -5.58 -5.05
C ALA A 57 1.48 -5.15 -5.70
N TYR A 58 1.54 -4.26 -6.69
CA TYR A 58 0.40 -3.50 -7.18
C TYR A 58 0.14 -3.70 -8.68
N LEU A 59 1.11 -3.50 -9.57
CA LEU A 59 0.83 -3.48 -11.01
C LEU A 59 0.52 -4.86 -11.60
N ASP A 60 1.27 -5.89 -11.21
CA ASP A 60 1.18 -7.23 -11.81
C ASP A 60 -0.06 -7.96 -11.32
N GLN A 61 -0.78 -8.63 -12.23
CA GLN A 61 -1.91 -9.48 -11.84
C GLN A 61 -1.42 -10.61 -10.93
N ARG A 62 -2.02 -10.71 -9.74
CA ARG A 62 -1.78 -11.80 -8.79
C ARG A 62 -3.14 -12.36 -8.34
N ARG A 63 -3.29 -12.64 -7.05
CA ARG A 63 -4.55 -13.15 -6.47
C ARG A 63 -5.66 -12.11 -6.47
N LEU A 64 -5.32 -10.85 -6.21
CA LEU A 64 -6.26 -9.73 -6.30
C LEU A 64 -6.18 -9.13 -7.71
N ASP A 65 -7.35 -8.89 -8.29
CA ASP A 65 -7.47 -8.22 -9.56
C ASP A 65 -7.17 -6.71 -9.44
N ARG A 66 -7.01 -6.06 -10.60
CA ARG A 66 -6.63 -4.65 -10.61
C ARG A 66 -7.71 -3.75 -10.02
N LYS A 67 -8.99 -4.08 -10.22
CA LYS A 67 -10.13 -3.33 -9.65
C LYS A 67 -10.07 -3.33 -8.13
N THR A 68 -9.95 -4.50 -7.51
CA THR A 68 -9.86 -4.65 -6.05
C THR A 68 -8.66 -3.89 -5.50
N LYS A 69 -7.51 -3.96 -6.18
CA LYS A 69 -6.32 -3.22 -5.77
C LYS A 69 -6.50 -1.70 -5.80
N GLU A 70 -7.18 -1.15 -6.81
CA GLU A 70 -7.47 0.29 -6.82
C GLU A 70 -8.39 0.69 -5.67
N LEU A 71 -9.42 -0.10 -5.36
CA LEU A 71 -10.29 0.18 -4.21
C LEU A 71 -9.49 0.22 -2.91
N ILE A 72 -8.64 -0.79 -2.66
CA ILE A 72 -7.75 -0.82 -1.48
C ILE A 72 -6.82 0.40 -1.44
N PHE A 73 -6.24 0.80 -2.58
CA PHE A 73 -5.39 1.99 -2.67
C PHE A 73 -6.16 3.27 -2.35
N ILE A 74 -7.38 3.42 -2.88
CA ILE A 74 -8.22 4.59 -2.62
C ILE A 74 -8.54 4.69 -1.13
N VAL A 75 -8.94 3.58 -0.49
CA VAL A 75 -9.20 3.53 0.96
C VAL A 75 -7.95 3.88 1.76
N SER A 76 -6.83 3.23 1.47
CA SER A 76 -5.55 3.48 2.14
C SER A 76 -5.12 4.95 2.04
N LEU A 77 -5.18 5.55 0.84
CA LEU A 77 -4.87 6.96 0.64
C LEU A 77 -5.83 7.89 1.40
N THR A 78 -7.10 7.50 1.51
CA THR A 78 -8.12 8.26 2.25
C THR A 78 -7.81 8.24 3.75
N VAL A 79 -7.56 7.07 4.33
CA VAL A 79 -7.22 6.89 5.76
C VAL A 79 -5.91 7.59 6.11
N MET A 80 -4.91 7.53 5.22
CA MET A 80 -3.63 8.23 5.38
C MET A 80 -3.72 9.75 5.17
N ARG A 81 -4.90 10.28 4.82
CA ARG A 81 -5.11 11.71 4.53
C ARG A 81 -4.20 12.24 3.42
N ALA A 82 -4.01 11.44 2.38
CA ALA A 82 -3.23 11.82 1.21
C ALA A 82 -3.82 13.05 0.50
N SER A 83 -3.03 13.68 -0.36
CA SER A 83 -3.51 14.85 -1.10
C SER A 83 -4.69 14.47 -2.00
N LYS A 84 -5.64 15.41 -2.17
CA LYS A 84 -6.79 15.24 -3.07
C LYS A 84 -6.38 14.81 -4.48
N GLY A 85 -5.28 15.36 -4.99
CA GLY A 85 -4.76 15.03 -6.33
C GLY A 85 -4.35 13.55 -6.46
N GLN A 86 -3.72 12.98 -5.44
CA GLN A 86 -3.31 11.56 -5.43
C GLN A 86 -4.52 10.63 -5.33
N ILE A 87 -5.51 10.94 -4.48
CA ILE A 87 -6.74 10.15 -4.41
C ILE A 87 -7.46 10.19 -5.75
N GLN A 88 -7.60 11.38 -6.35
CA GLN A 88 -8.23 11.55 -7.65
C GLN A 88 -7.52 10.80 -8.78
N SER A 89 -6.18 10.64 -8.75
CA SER A 89 -5.50 9.87 -9.79
C SER A 89 -5.90 8.39 -9.75
N HIS A 90 -6.02 7.80 -8.56
CA HIS A 90 -6.44 6.41 -8.40
C HIS A 90 -7.93 6.22 -8.74
N ILE A 91 -8.81 7.16 -8.37
CA ILE A 91 -10.22 7.14 -8.79
C ILE A 91 -10.36 7.12 -10.32
N ARG A 92 -9.58 7.93 -11.05
CA ARG A 92 -9.61 7.92 -12.53
C ARG A 92 -9.16 6.58 -13.11
N VAL A 93 -8.14 5.94 -12.52
CA VAL A 93 -7.70 4.60 -12.93
C VAL A 93 -8.80 3.57 -12.66
N ALA A 94 -9.41 3.59 -11.48
CA ALA A 94 -10.52 2.72 -11.11
C ALA A 94 -11.70 2.82 -12.10
N LEU A 95 -12.13 4.05 -12.42
CA LEU A 95 -13.18 4.30 -13.41
C LEU A 95 -12.80 3.77 -14.81
N ASN A 96 -11.56 3.99 -15.24
CA ASN A 96 -11.08 3.48 -16.54
C ASN A 96 -11.03 1.95 -16.60
N LEU A 97 -10.90 1.27 -15.45
CA LEU A 97 -10.99 -0.19 -15.35
C LEU A 97 -12.45 -0.68 -15.32
N GLY A 98 -13.42 0.23 -15.24
CA GLY A 98 -14.85 -0.07 -15.21
C GLY A 98 -15.39 -0.39 -13.82
N LEU A 99 -14.82 0.21 -12.76
CA LEU A 99 -15.52 0.35 -11.48
C LEU A 99 -16.55 1.48 -11.59
N SER A 100 -17.68 1.35 -10.90
CA SER A 100 -18.69 2.40 -10.83
C SER A 100 -18.31 3.48 -9.81
N PRO A 101 -18.83 4.72 -9.94
CA PRO A 101 -18.69 5.73 -8.91
C PRO A 101 -19.19 5.28 -7.54
N GLU A 102 -20.25 4.47 -7.49
CA GLU A 102 -20.87 3.93 -6.27
C GLU A 102 -19.96 2.89 -5.61
N GLU A 103 -19.38 1.95 -6.35
CA GLU A 103 -18.40 0.98 -5.79
C GLU A 103 -17.21 1.70 -5.14
N ILE A 104 -16.76 2.81 -5.74
CA ILE A 104 -15.68 3.63 -5.20
C ILE A 104 -16.12 4.38 -3.94
N LEU A 105 -17.36 4.91 -3.92
CA LEU A 105 -17.92 5.58 -2.76
C LEU A 105 -18.07 4.61 -1.58
N GLU A 106 -18.65 3.44 -1.80
CA GLU A 106 -18.79 2.39 -0.78
C GLU A 106 -17.44 2.01 -0.18
N ALA A 107 -16.39 1.90 -1.00
CA ALA A 107 -15.04 1.67 -0.48
C ALA A 107 -14.55 2.85 0.39
N ILE A 108 -14.74 4.10 -0.05
CA ILE A 108 -14.36 5.29 0.73
C ILE A 108 -15.13 5.35 2.06
N GLU A 109 -16.40 4.94 2.11
CA GLU A 109 -17.22 4.93 3.32
C GLU A 109 -16.63 4.01 4.42
N ILE A 110 -15.90 2.95 4.05
CA ILE A 110 -15.15 2.09 4.99
C ILE A 110 -14.10 2.90 5.77
N SER A 111 -13.62 4.03 5.23
CA SER A 111 -12.67 4.90 5.96
C SER A 111 -13.31 5.64 7.14
N LEU A 112 -14.64 5.76 7.23
CA LEU A 112 -15.31 6.41 8.37
C LEU A 112 -15.00 5.74 9.71
N PRO A 113 -15.20 4.41 9.87
CA PRO A 113 -14.79 3.74 11.09
C PRO A 113 -13.27 3.76 11.29
N GLU A 114 -12.47 3.56 10.24
CA GLU A 114 -11.01 3.43 10.36
C GLU A 114 -10.29 4.74 10.71
N ALA A 115 -10.69 5.87 10.11
CA ALA A 115 -10.05 7.17 10.31
C ALA A 115 -10.73 8.03 11.40
N GLY A 116 -11.89 7.60 11.91
CA GLY A 116 -12.69 8.32 12.90
C GLY A 116 -12.95 7.52 14.19
N ILE A 117 -13.56 6.34 14.10
CA ILE A 117 -13.90 5.53 15.28
C ILE A 117 -12.64 5.04 15.98
N VAL A 118 -11.59 4.65 15.25
CA VAL A 118 -10.30 4.27 15.86
C VAL A 118 -9.75 5.40 16.73
N ALA A 119 -9.74 6.63 16.22
CA ALA A 119 -9.29 7.79 17.00
C ALA A 119 -10.17 8.05 18.25
N PHE A 120 -11.49 7.84 18.14
CA PHE A 120 -12.40 7.89 19.28
C PHE A 120 -12.11 6.79 20.30
N GLN A 121 -11.91 5.54 19.86
CA GLN A 121 -11.65 4.39 20.72
C GLN A 121 -10.36 4.59 21.53
N GLU A 122 -9.29 5.10 20.91
CA GLU A 122 -8.05 5.44 21.61
C GLU A 122 -8.28 6.51 22.69
N GLY A 123 -9.03 7.57 22.37
CA GLY A 123 -9.37 8.61 23.36
C GLY A 123 -10.28 8.11 24.48
N PHE A 124 -11.25 7.26 24.15
CA PHE A 124 -12.15 6.61 25.10
C PHE A 124 -11.39 5.67 26.03
N GLU A 125 -10.47 4.87 25.50
CA GLU A 125 -9.63 3.97 26.27
C GLU A 125 -8.75 4.73 27.26
N ALA A 126 -8.05 5.77 26.79
CA ALA A 126 -7.26 6.64 27.65
C ALA A 126 -8.11 7.28 28.76
N TRP A 127 -9.33 7.75 28.44
CA TRP A 127 -10.25 8.25 29.44
C TRP A 127 -10.65 7.17 30.45
N ARG A 128 -11.04 5.99 29.97
CA ARG A 128 -11.48 4.84 30.77
C ARG A 128 -10.41 4.45 31.79
N GLU A 129 -9.15 4.37 31.37
CA GLU A 129 -8.01 4.04 32.23
C GLU A 129 -7.83 5.05 33.36
N ILE A 130 -8.01 6.35 33.08
CA ILE A 130 -7.86 7.41 34.08
C ILE A 130 -9.02 7.45 35.07
N VAL A 131 -10.25 7.23 34.61
CA VAL A 131 -11.44 7.32 35.47
C VAL A 131 -11.83 5.99 36.12
N GLY A 132 -11.22 4.87 35.71
CA GLY A 132 -11.55 3.53 36.20
C GLY A 132 -12.94 3.07 35.83
N ALA A 133 -13.43 3.41 34.63
CA ALA A 133 -14.77 3.04 34.19
C ALA A 133 -14.85 1.55 33.77
N GLU A 134 -15.80 0.81 34.34
CA GLU A 134 -16.03 -0.61 34.03
C GLU A 134 -17.20 -0.79 33.04
N GLY A 135 -17.09 -1.82 32.19
CA GLY A 135 -18.11 -2.20 31.21
C GLY A 135 -19.01 -3.33 31.68
N LEU A 136 -20.11 -3.55 30.95
CA LEU A 136 -20.98 -4.72 31.14
C LEU A 136 -20.53 -5.87 30.23
N GLU A 137 -20.63 -7.11 30.73
CA GLU A 137 -20.39 -8.32 29.94
C GLU A 137 -21.67 -8.77 29.20
N PRO A 138 -21.56 -9.27 27.95
CA PRO A 138 -22.69 -9.86 27.25
C PRO A 138 -23.32 -11.02 28.04
N THR A 139 -24.65 -11.05 28.13
CA THR A 139 -25.40 -12.14 28.79
C THR A 139 -25.74 -13.29 27.84
N VAL A 140 -25.34 -13.17 26.58
CA VAL A 140 -25.54 -14.15 25.51
C VAL A 140 -24.21 -14.48 24.86
N GLU A 141 -24.13 -15.64 24.21
CA GLU A 141 -22.92 -16.07 23.50
C GLU A 141 -22.62 -15.09 22.35
N ALA A 142 -21.43 -14.51 22.40
CA ALA A 142 -20.95 -13.55 21.41
C ALA A 142 -19.59 -14.01 20.87
N PHE A 143 -19.36 -13.77 19.57
CA PHE A 143 -18.05 -13.99 18.98
C PHE A 143 -17.04 -13.01 19.58
N ASP A 144 -15.98 -13.55 20.19
CA ASP A 144 -14.93 -12.74 20.77
C ASP A 144 -14.06 -12.13 19.67
N ALA A 145 -14.44 -10.92 19.24
CA ALA A 145 -13.68 -10.13 18.29
C ALA A 145 -12.49 -9.38 18.94
N GLY A 146 -12.31 -9.48 20.27
CA GLY A 146 -11.47 -8.57 21.06
C GLY A 146 -10.31 -9.19 21.84
N ALA A 147 -10.18 -10.51 21.92
CA ALA A 147 -9.09 -11.15 22.69
C ALA A 147 -7.74 -11.29 21.94
N ALA A 148 -7.44 -10.43 20.98
CA ALA A 148 -6.09 -10.33 20.45
C ALA A 148 -5.19 -9.53 21.42
N ASN A 149 -4.63 -10.23 22.40
CA ASN A 149 -3.43 -9.84 23.13
C ASN A 149 -3.55 -8.70 24.18
N ARG A 150 -4.47 -8.84 25.14
CA ARG A 150 -4.25 -8.22 26.46
C ARG A 150 -3.15 -9.02 27.15
N GLY A 151 -1.96 -8.42 27.24
CA GLY A 151 -0.70 -9.09 27.55
C GLY A 151 -0.78 -10.09 28.70
N SER A 152 -0.20 -11.27 28.47
CA SER A 152 0.34 -12.09 29.54
C SER A 152 1.37 -11.25 30.30
N ALA A 153 1.01 -10.86 31.51
CA ALA A 153 1.87 -10.22 32.49
C ALA A 153 3.24 -10.91 32.62
N ARG A 154 4.31 -10.11 32.67
CA ARG A 154 5.33 -10.13 33.72
C ARG A 154 5.88 -8.74 33.94
#